data_AF-X0XBK5-F1
#
_entry.id   AF-X0XBK5-F1
#
_cell.length_a   1.000
_cell.length_b   1.000
_cell.length_c   1.000
_cell.angle_alpha   90.00
_cell.angle_beta   90.00
_cell.angle_gamma   90.00
#
_symmetry.space_group_name_H-M   'P 1'
#
loop_
_entity.id
_entity.type
_entity.pdbx_description
1 polymer ?
#
loop_
_entity_poly.entity_id
_entity_poly.type
_entity_poly.pdbx_seq_one_letter_code
_entity_poly.pdbx_strand_id
1 'polypeptide(L)' 'MEARKFYTLPQLPYGYDQLQPYISQEQLTLHHQKHHQAYVNSANAILERLDKARKEG' A
#
# COMPACT_ATOMS: atom_id res chain seq x y z
N MET A 1 -21.64 9.36 9.91
CA MET A 1 -20.20 9.02 10.06
C MET A 1 -19.70 8.64 8.68
N GLU A 2 -18.61 9.26 8.23
CA GLU A 2 -17.98 8.93 6.95
C GLU A 2 -17.61 7.43 6.89
N ALA A 3 -17.80 6.81 5.73
CA ALA A 3 -17.46 5.40 5.54
C ALA A 3 -15.94 5.20 5.69
N ARG A 4 -15.54 4.16 6.42
CA ARG A 4 -14.14 3.74 6.58
C ARG A 4 -13.52 3.48 5.20
N LYS A 5 -12.61 4.36 4.76
CA LYS A 5 -11.78 4.12 3.58
C LYS A 5 -10.37 3.76 4.05
N PHE A 6 -10.09 2.47 4.01
CA PHE A 6 -8.71 1.97 4.06
C PHE A 6 -8.00 2.22 2.73
N TYR A 7 -6.70 2.47 2.81
CA TYR A 7 -5.84 2.56 1.65
C TYR A 7 -5.75 1.20 0.95
N THR A 8 -5.56 1.23 -0.35
CA THR A 8 -5.34 0.05 -1.19
C THR A 8 -4.03 0.20 -1.96
N LEU A 9 -3.33 -0.91 -2.21
CA LEU A 9 -2.18 -0.89 -3.11
C LEU A 9 -2.69 -0.60 -4.53
N PRO A 10 -2.28 0.51 -5.17
CA PRO A 10 -2.71 0.81 -6.54
C PRO A 10 -2.13 -0.22 -7.51
N GLN A 11 -2.84 -0.49 -8.60
CA GLN A 11 -2.23 -1.24 -9.70
C GLN A 11 -1.27 -0.33 -10.46
N LEU A 12 -0.15 -0.89 -10.91
CA LEU A 12 0.73 -0.18 -11.83
C LEU A 12 0.03 -0.01 -13.18
N PRO A 13 0.20 1.14 -13.87
CA PRO A 13 -0.38 1.36 -15.20
C PRO A 13 0.38 0.64 -16.31
N TYR A 14 1.38 -0.19 -15.96
CA TYR A 14 2.25 -0.94 -16.87
C TYR A 14 2.70 -2.25 -16.22
N GLY A 15 3.17 -3.19 -17.06
CA GLY A 15 3.78 -4.44 -16.60
C GLY A 15 5.12 -4.23 -15.88
N TYR A 16 5.51 -5.19 -15.05
CA TYR A 16 6.73 -5.09 -14.24
C TYR A 16 8.03 -5.05 -15.08
N ASP A 17 8.00 -5.54 -16.31
CA ASP A 17 9.12 -5.58 -17.25
C ASP A 17 9.19 -4.35 -18.18
N GLN A 18 8.12 -3.55 -18.24
CA GLN A 18 7.96 -2.48 -19.23
C GLN A 18 8.92 -1.29 -19.05
N LEU A 19 9.68 -1.25 -17.95
CA LEU A 19 10.66 -0.20 -17.68
C LEU A 19 12.11 -0.65 -17.93
N GLN A 20 12.31 -1.86 -18.47
CA GLN A 20 13.63 -2.33 -18.87
C GLN A 20 14.17 -1.54 -20.09
N PRO A 21 15.51 -1.39 -20.22
CA PRO A 21 16.57 -1.88 -19.32
C PRO A 21 16.86 -0.95 -18.13
N TYR A 22 16.12 0.17 -17.99
CA TYR A 22 16.41 1.21 -17.00
C TYR A 22 16.04 0.82 -15.57
N ILE A 23 14.98 0.02 -15.41
CA ILE A 23 14.55 -0.54 -14.13
C ILE A 23 14.32 -2.04 -14.32
N SER A 24 14.90 -2.86 -13.45
CA SER A 24 14.72 -4.32 -13.53
C SER A 24 13.33 -4.74 -13.07
N GLN A 25 12.80 -5.79 -13.71
CA GLN A 25 11.52 -6.38 -13.33
C GLN A 25 11.50 -6.84 -11.86
N GLU A 26 12.60 -7.47 -11.41
CA GLU A 26 12.74 -7.93 -10.03
C GLU A 26 12.66 -6.76 -9.03
N GLN A 27 13.41 -5.68 -9.28
CA GLN A 27 13.39 -4.51 -8.42
C GLN A 27 11.99 -3.90 -8.34
N LEU A 28 11.33 -3.69 -9.49
CA LEU A 28 9.99 -3.09 -9.51
C LEU A 28 8.96 -3.98 -8.83
N THR A 29 9.07 -5.31 -9.00
CA THR A 29 8.19 -6.28 -8.33
C THR A 29 8.36 -6.22 -6.82
N LEU A 30 9.59 -6.26 -6.31
CA LEU A 30 9.87 -6.15 -4.87
C LEU A 30 9.42 -4.79 -4.31
N HIS A 31 9.70 -3.71 -5.03
CA HIS A 31 9.31 -2.35 -4.65
C HIS A 31 7.80 -2.22 -4.50
N HIS A 32 7.04 -2.70 -5.47
CA HIS A 32 5.60 -2.58 -5.46
C HIS A 32 4.93 -3.57 -4.48
N GLN A 33 5.24 -4.86 -4.60
CA GLN A 33 4.50 -5.92 -3.89
C GLN A 33 4.93 -6.07 -2.43
N LYS A 34 6.16 -5.68 -2.06
CA LYS A 34 6.61 -5.72 -0.67
C LYS A 34 6.64 -4.34 -0.04
N HIS A 35 7.42 -3.41 -0.60
CA HIS A 35 7.67 -2.14 0.07
C HIS A 35 6.43 -1.23 0.08
N HIS A 36 5.77 -1.01 -1.06
CA HIS A 36 4.54 -0.21 -1.10
C HIS A 36 3.39 -0.90 -0.35
N GLN A 37 3.25 -2.22 -0.48
CA GLN A 37 2.25 -2.98 0.28
C GLN A 37 2.44 -2.84 1.80
N ALA A 38 3.68 -2.80 2.29
CA ALA A 38 3.97 -2.61 3.72
C ALA A 38 3.49 -1.24 4.22
N TYR A 39 3.61 -0.18 3.42
CA TYR A 39 3.07 1.13 3.76
C TYR A 39 1.55 1.12 3.83
N VAL A 40 0.87 0.52 2.84
CA VAL A 40 -0.59 0.37 2.82
C VAL A 40 -1.07 -0.36 4.08
N ASN A 41 -0.45 -1.50 4.40
CA ASN A 41 -0.82 -2.30 5.57
C ASN A 41 -0.64 -1.53 6.87
N SER A 42 0.51 -0.86 7.02
CA SER A 42 0.84 -0.12 8.25
C SER A 42 -0.09 1.08 8.45
N ALA A 43 -0.39 1.82 7.39
CA ALA A 43 -1.32 2.95 7.46
C ALA A 43 -2.72 2.50 7.90
N ASN A 44 -3.22 1.40 7.33
CA ASN A 44 -4.53 0.84 7.69
C ASN A 44 -4.57 0.35 9.15
N ALA A 45 -3.50 -0.30 9.61
CA ALA A 45 -3.38 -0.74 11.01
C ALA A 45 -3.41 0.44 11.99
N ILE A 46 -2.77 1.56 11.65
CA ILE A 46 -2.81 2.79 12.45
C ILE A 46 -4.22 3.38 12.48
N LEU A 47 -4.89 3.48 11.32
CA LEU A 47 -6.27 3.97 11.26
C LEU A 47 -7.22 3.13 12.11
N GLU A 48 -7.06 1.81 12.09
CA GLU A 48 -7.84 0.90 12.94
C GLU A 48 -7.60 1.16 14.43
N ARG A 49 -6.34 1.33 14.85
CA ARG A 49 -5.99 1.65 16.24
C ARG A 49 -6.55 3.00 16.69
N LEU A 50 -6.47 4.02 15.84
CA LEU A 50 -7.02 5.35 16.13
C LEU A 50 -8.53 5.31 16.31
N ASP A 51 -9.23 4.56 15.45
CA ASP A 51 -10.68 4.40 15.57
C ASP A 51 -11.08 3.63 16.82
N LYS A 52 -10.30 2.60 17.20
CA LYS A 52 -10.52 1.88 18.46
C LYS A 52 -10.36 2.85 19.64
N ALA A 53 -9.27 3.62 19.69
CA ALA A 53 -9.02 4.60 20.74
C ALA A 53 -10.14 5.65 20.85
N ARG A 54 -10.68 6.12 19.72
CA ARG A 54 -11.81 7.08 19.70
C ARG A 54 -13.13 6.51 20.23
N LYS A 55 -13.31 5.18 20.19
CA LYS A 55 -14.52 4.51 20.67
C LYS A 55 -14.43 4.13 22.16
N GLU A 56 -13.22 3.95 22.66
CA GLU A 56 -12.95 3.48 24.02
C GLU A 56 -12.67 4.62 25.02
N GLY A 57 -12.30 5.81 24.53
CA GLY A 57 -12.19 7.03 25.33
C GLY A 57 -13.46 7.86 25.29
#